data_AF-A0A3B9LTW1-F1
#
_entry.id   AF-A0A3B9LTW1-F1
#
_cell.length_a   1.000
_cell.length_b   1.000
_cell.length_c   1.000
_cell.angle_alpha   90.00
_cell.angle_beta   90.00
_cell.angle_gamma   90.00
#
_symmetry.space_group_name_H-M   'P 1'
#
loop_
_entity.id
_entity.type
_entity.pdbx_description
1 polymer ?
#
loop_
_entity_poly.entity_id
_entity_poly.type
_entity_poly.pdbx_seq_one_letter_code
_entity_poly.pdbx_strand_id
1 'polypeptide(L)' 'LNLVGIITPGGRITAHTLNRVLYRNGEPVAVLESGETRFLVELSRPMEWKAKSALLRKATPPQLRTYLRRPA' A
#
# COMPACT_ATOMS: atom_id res chain seq x y z
N LEU A 1 24.96 23.48 -11.73
CA LEU A 1 24.60 22.39 -10.80
C LEU A 1 24.35 21.15 -11.64
N ASN A 2 25.22 20.15 -11.58
CA ASN A 2 25.07 18.91 -12.33
C ASN A 2 24.45 17.85 -11.40
N LEU A 3 23.13 17.68 -11.47
CA LEU A 3 22.38 16.65 -10.76
C LEU A 3 22.34 15.37 -11.60
N VAL A 4 23.46 14.66 -11.67
CA VAL A 4 23.45 13.28 -12.20
C VAL A 4 23.10 12.37 -11.02
N GLY A 5 21.81 12.25 -10.72
CA GLY A 5 21.31 11.40 -9.65
C GLY A 5 21.36 9.93 -10.07
N ILE A 6 22.10 9.11 -9.32
CA ILE A 6 22.01 7.65 -9.43
C ILE A 6 20.64 7.25 -8.87
N ILE A 7 19.78 6.69 -9.71
CA ILE A 7 18.54 6.06 -9.25
C ILE A 7 18.94 4.69 -8.71
N THR A 8 19.00 4.54 -7.38
CA THR A 8 19.19 3.22 -6.76
C THR A 8 17.93 2.40 -7.01
N PRO A 9 17.97 1.32 -7.81
CA PRO A 9 16.79 0.50 -8.00
C PRO A 9 16.43 -0.19 -6.69
N GLY A 10 15.19 0.04 -6.23
CA GLY A 10 14.63 -0.71 -5.10
C GLY A 10 14.36 -2.17 -5.47
N GLY A 11 13.90 -2.96 -4.48
CA GLY A 11 13.48 -4.34 -4.71
C GLY A 11 12.39 -4.43 -5.78
N ARG A 12 12.61 -5.27 -6.80
CA ARG A 12 11.68 -5.42 -7.92
C ARG A 12 10.37 -6.05 -7.46
N ILE A 13 9.25 -5.46 -7.86
CA ILE A 13 7.90 -6.02 -7.68
C ILE A 13 7.43 -6.55 -9.03
N THR A 14 6.89 -7.77 -9.04
CA THR A 14 6.32 -8.36 -10.26
C THR A 14 5.10 -7.56 -10.75
N ALA A 15 4.95 -7.41 -12.07
CA ALA A 15 3.86 -6.64 -12.68
C ALA A 15 2.53 -7.43 -12.70
N HIS A 16 2.07 -7.83 -11.52
CA HIS A 16 0.80 -8.54 -11.33
C HIS A 16 -0.27 -7.57 -10.81
N THR A 17 -1.50 -7.67 -11.31
CA THR A 17 -2.58 -6.72 -11.01
C THR A 17 -3.00 -6.69 -9.53
N LEU A 18 -2.73 -7.78 -8.81
CA LEU A 18 -2.99 -7.88 -7.37
C LEU A 18 -1.85 -7.32 -6.50
N ASN A 19 -0.66 -7.11 -7.07
CA ASN A 19 0.44 -6.54 -6.33
C ASN A 19 0.20 -5.04 -6.11
N ARG A 20 0.55 -4.54 -4.92
CA ARG A 20 0.35 -3.13 -4.54
C ARG A 20 1.57 -2.60 -3.82
N VAL A 21 1.86 -1.32 -4.03
CA VAL A 21 2.87 -0.57 -3.29
C VAL A 21 2.17 0.56 -2.56
N LEU A 22 2.36 0.63 -1.24
CA LEU A 22 1.86 1.70 -0.40
C LEU A 22 2.92 2.80 -0.31
N TYR A 23 2.54 4.01 -0.72
CA TYR A 23 3.38 5.19 -0.61
C TYR A 23 2.91 6.08 0.53
N ARG A 24 3.87 6.69 1.24
CA ARG A 24 3.63 7.77 2.21
C ARG A 24 4.51 8.94 1.79
N ASN A 25 3.90 10.07 1.45
CA ASN A 25 4.60 11.28 1.01
C ASN A 25 5.54 11.04 -0.20
N GLY A 26 5.17 10.12 -1.10
CA GLY A 26 5.98 9.76 -2.26
C GLY A 26 7.03 8.67 -2.01
N GLU A 27 7.27 8.27 -0.76
CA GLU A 27 8.19 7.19 -0.42
C GLU A 27 7.45 5.86 -0.23
N PRO A 28 7.92 4.74 -0.83
CA PRO A 28 7.32 3.43 -0.64
C PRO A 28 7.57 2.92 0.78
N VAL A 29 6.51 2.58 1.51
CA VAL A 29 6.59 2.14 2.93
C VAL A 29 6.22 0.67 3.14
N ALA A 30 5.42 0.10 2.26
CA ALA A 30 5.00 -1.30 2.34
C ALA A 30 4.57 -1.82 0.97
N VAL A 31 4.65 -3.14 0.77
CA VAL A 31 4.21 -3.81 -0.45
C VAL A 31 3.30 -4.99 -0.12
N LEU A 32 2.33 -5.22 -0.99
CA LEU A 32 1.58 -6.47 -1.09
C LEU A 32 2.08 -7.19 -2.34
N GLU A 33 2.77 -8.30 -2.18
CA GLU A 33 3.27 -9.11 -3.29
C GLU A 33 2.93 -10.57 -3.02
N SER A 34 2.32 -11.24 -4.01
CA SER A 34 1.90 -12.65 -3.88
C SER A 34 0.98 -12.93 -2.67
N GLY A 35 0.22 -11.93 -2.21
CA GLY A 35 -0.67 -12.03 -1.05
C GLY A 35 -0.01 -11.74 0.30
N GLU A 36 1.31 -11.51 0.33
CA GLU A 36 2.03 -11.22 1.56
C GLU A 36 2.33 -9.72 1.70
N THR A 37 2.18 -9.21 2.92
CA THR A 37 2.56 -7.83 3.24
C THR A 37 3.98 -7.77 3.77
N ARG A 38 4.84 -7.00 3.10
CA ARG A 38 6.21 -6.73 3.51
C ARG A 38 6.38 -5.23 3.77
N PHE A 39 6.92 -4.89 4.94
CA PHE A 39 7.23 -3.51 5.32
C PHE A 39 8.63 -3.15 4.83
N LEU A 40 8.77 -1.97 4.23
CA LEU A 40 10.04 -1.45 3.71
C LEU A 40 10.73 -0.51 4.70
N VAL A 41 9.98 -0.06 5.70
CA VAL A 41 10.42 0.81 6.79
C VAL A 41 9.88 0.26 8.10
N GLU A 42 10.52 0.62 9.21
CA GLU A 42 9.99 0.31 10.53
C GLU A 42 8.72 1.12 10.80
N LEU A 43 7.67 0.44 11.27
CA LEU A 43 6.38 1.02 11.58
C LEU A 43 6.01 0.68 13.01
N SER A 44 5.33 1.60 13.69
CA SER A 44 4.70 1.24 14.96
C SER A 44 3.58 0.23 14.72
N ARG A 45 3.31 -0.62 15.71
CA ARG A 45 2.23 -1.63 15.66
C ARG A 45 0.87 -1.11 15.15
N PRO A 46 0.35 0.06 15.59
CA PRO A 46 -0.89 0.59 15.01
C PRO A 46 -0.75 1.00 13.54
N MET A 47 0.43 1.47 13.13
CA MET A 47 0.70 1.82 11.73
C MET A 47 0.82 0.58 10.84
N GLU A 48 1.40 -0.51 11.33
CA GLU A 48 1.42 -1.78 10.59
C GLU A 48 0.01 -2.26 10.25
N TRP A 49 -0.91 -2.23 11.22
CA TRP A 49 -2.30 -2.62 11.00
C TRP A 49 -2.99 -1.72 9.97
N LYS A 50 -2.77 -0.41 10.07
CA LYS A 50 -3.30 0.58 9.12
C LYS A 50 -2.74 0.34 7.72
N ALA A 51 -1.45 0.06 7.59
CA ALA A 51 -0.78 -0.22 6.32
C ALA A 51 -1.31 -1.52 5.69
N LYS A 52 -1.41 -2.61 6.47
CA LYS A 52 -2.02 -3.88 6.02
C LYS A 52 -3.44 -3.66 5.49
N SER A 53 -4.27 -2.92 6.25
CA SER A 53 -5.65 -2.62 5.85
C SER A 53 -5.73 -1.80 4.56
N ALA A 54 -4.84 -0.82 4.39
CA ALA A 54 -4.78 0.01 3.19
C ALA A 54 -4.35 -0.79 1.95
N LEU A 55 -3.39 -1.71 2.11
CA LEU A 55 -2.94 -2.61 1.05
C LEU A 55 -4.02 -3.62 0.64
N LEU A 56 -4.72 -4.21 1.58
CA LEU A 56 -5.74 -5.22 1.31
C LEU A 56 -7.06 -4.66 0.74
N ARG A 57 -7.16 -3.32 0.57
CA ARG A 57 -8.39 -2.56 0.25
C ARG A 57 -9.48 -3.42 -0.40
N LYS A 58 -10.44 -3.88 0.40
CA LYS A 58 -11.64 -4.55 -0.09
C LYS A 58 -12.48 -3.52 -0.85
N ALA A 59 -12.75 -3.77 -2.13
CA ALA A 59 -13.76 -3.02 -2.83
C ALA A 59 -15.11 -3.34 -2.18
N THR A 60 -15.67 -2.39 -1.42
CA THR A 60 -17.03 -2.55 -0.90
C THR A 60 -17.98 -2.61 -2.08
N PRO A 61 -18.73 -3.72 -2.27
CA PRO A 61 -19.69 -3.82 -3.36
C PRO A 61 -20.67 -2.65 -3.32
N PRO A 62 -21.08 -2.06 -4.47
CA PRO A 62 -21.98 -0.91 -4.51
C PRO A 62 -23.24 -1.08 -3.67
N GLN A 63 -23.80 -2.30 -3.68
CA GLN A 63 -24.99 -2.66 -2.90
C GLN A 63 -24.73 -2.51 -1.40
N LEU A 64 -23.57 -2.96 -0.92
CA LEU A 64 -23.20 -2.90 0.49
C LEU A 64 -22.83 -1.48 0.94
N ARG A 65 -22.37 -0.61 0.02
CA ARG A 65 -22.08 0.79 0.32
C ARG A 65 -23.33 1.54 0.79
N THR A 66 -24.50 1.26 0.21
CA THR A 66 -25.77 1.87 0.63
C THR A 66 -26.16 1.47 2.05
N TYR A 67 -26.02 0.19 2.40
CA TYR A 67 -26.32 -0.31 3.75
C TYR A 67 -25.33 0.15 4.82
N LEU A 68 -24.05 0.26 4.49
CA LEU A 68 -23.00 0.69 5.42
C LEU A 68 -22.93 2.22 5.58
N ARG A 69 -23.57 2.98 4.69
CA ARG A 69 -23.73 4.43 4.81
C ARG A 69 -24.84 4.71 5.82
N ARG A 70 -24.52 4.51 7.09
CA ARG A 70 -25.40 4.77 8.23
C ARG A 70 -26.05 6.16 8.09
N PRO A 71 -27.39 6.31 8.04
CA PRO A 71 -28.02 7.60 8.29
C PRO A 71 -27.83 7.95 9.77
N ALA A 72 -27.65 9.25 10.04
CA ALA A 72 -27.45 9.80 11.38
C ALA A 72 -28.54 9.37 12.38
#